data_AF-A0A8H8P296-F1
#
_entry.id   AF-A0A8H8P296-F1
#
_cell.length_a   1.000
_cell.length_b   1.000
_cell.length_c   1.000
_cell.angle_alpha   90.00
_cell.angle_beta   90.00
_cell.angle_gamma   90.00
#
_symmetry.space_group_name_H-M   'P 1'
#
loop_
_entity.id
_entity.type
_entity.pdbx_description
1 polymer ?
#
loop_
_entity_poly.entity_id
_entity_poly.type
_entity_poly.pdbx_seq_one_letter_code
_entity_poly.pdbx_strand_id
1 'polypeptide(L)'
;MSLGFQHGYRHIDSAQMYRNENAVGQAVKESGLKREEIFITTKCASRSHGYEKTLAGVDESLSKFGFEYIDLFLIHDPLSGPVKRMETYKALLECRDKGKIKSIGVSNYGVKHLEEIKQAGLEAPTVNQIELHPWCQQKIVEYCEKNDIVVQAYCPIVRGEKWGHPALVELSKK
;
A
#
# COMPACT_ATOMS: atom_id res chain seq x y z
N MET A 1 24.67 4.08 1.96
CA MET A 1 23.32 4.58 2.32
C MET A 1 22.59 4.95 1.04
N SER A 2 21.38 4.42 0.81
CA SER A 2 20.61 4.68 -0.42
C SER A 2 20.11 6.13 -0.49
N LEU A 3 19.92 6.65 -1.72
CA LEU A 3 19.65 8.08 -1.98
C LEU A 3 18.40 8.61 -1.26
N GLY A 4 17.33 7.82 -1.18
CA GLY A 4 16.09 8.22 -0.50
C GLY A 4 16.30 8.51 0.98
N PHE A 5 16.99 7.62 1.71
CA PHE A 5 17.26 7.81 3.13
C PHE A 5 18.17 9.01 3.42
N GLN A 6 19.15 9.27 2.53
CA GLN A 6 20.02 10.44 2.60
C GLN A 6 19.24 11.76 2.49
N HIS A 7 18.15 11.77 1.72
CA HIS A 7 17.26 12.93 1.57
C HIS A 7 16.14 12.97 2.63
N GLY A 8 16.24 12.16 3.70
CA GLY A 8 15.31 12.21 4.82
C GLY A 8 14.00 11.43 4.62
N TYR A 9 13.81 10.72 3.51
CA TYR A 9 12.63 9.87 3.35
C TYR A 9 12.63 8.76 4.41
N ARG A 10 11.47 8.53 5.00
CA ARG A 10 11.23 7.45 5.97
C ARG A 10 10.05 6.55 5.59
N HIS A 11 9.30 6.90 4.55
CA HIS A 11 8.21 6.08 4.02
C HIS A 11 8.66 5.44 2.72
N ILE A 12 8.70 4.10 2.68
CA ILE A 12 9.04 3.33 1.49
C ILE A 12 7.84 2.46 1.10
N ASP A 13 7.48 2.48 -0.17
CA ASP A 13 6.41 1.67 -0.74
C ASP A 13 7.00 0.69 -1.78
N SER A 14 6.68 -0.59 -1.62
CA SER A 14 7.04 -1.68 -2.52
C SER A 14 5.81 -2.56 -2.77
N ALA A 15 5.97 -3.71 -3.43
CA ALA A 15 4.97 -4.73 -3.61
C ALA A 15 5.63 -6.07 -3.93
N GLN A 16 4.99 -7.18 -3.59
CA GLN A 16 5.44 -8.52 -4.00
C GLN A 16 5.61 -8.63 -5.52
N MET A 17 4.75 -7.96 -6.30
CA MET A 17 4.83 -7.94 -7.76
C MET A 17 6.07 -7.23 -8.31
N TYR A 18 6.66 -6.30 -7.56
CA TYR A 18 7.85 -5.54 -8.00
C TYR A 18 9.13 -6.36 -7.88
N ARG A 19 9.08 -7.49 -7.15
CA ARG A 19 10.21 -8.43 -6.97
C ARG A 19 11.48 -7.77 -6.42
N ASN A 20 11.33 -6.71 -5.63
CA ASN A 20 12.45 -5.93 -5.09
C ASN A 20 12.43 -5.79 -3.55
N GLU A 21 11.53 -6.49 -2.85
CA GLU A 21 11.43 -6.46 -1.38
C GLU A 21 12.77 -6.77 -0.69
N ASN A 22 13.54 -7.72 -1.23
CA ASN A 22 14.87 -8.04 -0.70
C ASN A 22 15.88 -6.90 -0.86
N ALA A 23 15.90 -6.23 -2.02
CA ALA A 23 16.75 -5.07 -2.25
C ALA A 23 16.36 -3.89 -1.36
N VAL A 24 15.06 -3.69 -1.11
CA VAL A 24 14.57 -2.68 -0.16
C VAL A 24 15.00 -3.01 1.27
N GLY A 25 14.86 -4.27 1.70
CA GLY A 25 15.32 -4.74 3.01
C GLY A 25 16.82 -4.50 3.22
N GLN A 26 17.63 -4.83 2.22
CA GLN A 26 19.06 -4.55 2.24
C GLN A 26 19.36 -3.05 2.34
N ALA A 27 18.68 -2.21 1.54
CA ALA A 27 18.87 -0.77 1.59
C ALA A 27 18.50 -0.16 2.95
N VAL A 28 17.47 -0.69 3.61
CA VAL A 28 17.10 -0.32 4.99
C VAL A 28 18.21 -0.69 5.96
N LYS A 29 18.71 -1.93 5.91
CA LYS A 29 19.80 -2.40 6.78
C LYS A 29 21.08 -1.58 6.60
N GLU A 30 21.46 -1.28 5.36
CA GLU A 30 22.63 -0.48 5.01
C GLU A 30 22.46 1.02 5.30
N SER A 31 21.24 1.48 5.60
CA SER A 31 21.01 2.86 6.00
C SER A 31 21.51 3.16 7.41
N GLY A 32 21.60 2.17 8.29
CA GLY A 32 21.94 2.35 9.70
C GLY A 32 20.85 3.05 10.53
N LEU A 33 19.70 3.35 9.94
CA LEU A 33 18.52 3.88 10.64
C LEU A 33 17.85 2.77 11.44
N LYS A 34 17.19 3.14 12.54
CA LYS A 34 16.42 2.17 13.33
C LYS A 34 15.17 1.74 12.56
N ARG A 35 14.75 0.49 12.74
CA ARG A 35 13.61 -0.07 11.99
C ARG A 35 12.31 0.70 12.30
N GLU A 36 12.12 1.12 13.54
CA GLU A 36 10.97 1.90 14.01
C GLU A 36 10.91 3.34 13.48
N GLU A 37 12.01 3.85 12.89
CA GLU A 37 12.03 5.16 12.24
C GLU A 37 11.58 5.10 10.77
N ILE A 38 11.38 3.90 10.22
CA ILE A 38 11.06 3.68 8.81
C ILE A 38 9.68 3.05 8.70
N PHE A 39 8.82 3.62 7.87
CA PHE A 39 7.52 3.09 7.51
C PHE A 39 7.61 2.30 6.20
N ILE A 40 7.39 0.99 6.27
CA ILE A 40 7.45 0.08 5.13
C ILE A 40 6.05 -0.35 4.71
N THR A 41 5.72 -0.08 3.45
CA THR A 41 4.52 -0.59 2.77
C THR A 41 4.89 -1.68 1.77
N THR A 42 4.19 -2.82 1.78
CA THR A 42 4.18 -3.79 0.67
C THR A 42 2.76 -4.23 0.36
N LYS A 43 2.60 -5.03 -0.69
CA LYS A 43 1.28 -5.40 -1.24
C LYS A 43 1.20 -6.87 -1.60
N CYS A 44 0.08 -7.50 -1.23
CA CYS A 44 -0.27 -8.87 -1.62
C CYS A 44 -0.50 -8.91 -3.13
N ALA A 45 0.30 -9.71 -3.84
CA ALA A 45 0.11 -9.92 -5.28
C ALA A 45 -1.16 -10.73 -5.55
N SER A 46 -1.82 -10.50 -6.69
CA SER A 46 -3.08 -11.18 -7.05
C SER A 46 -2.95 -12.72 -7.06
N ARG A 47 -1.76 -13.24 -7.39
CA ARG A 47 -1.45 -14.69 -7.35
C ARG A 47 -1.52 -15.31 -5.93
N SER A 48 -1.36 -14.47 -4.92
CA SER A 48 -1.32 -14.82 -3.49
C SER A 48 -2.66 -14.58 -2.80
N HIS A 49 -3.69 -14.10 -3.49
CA HIS A 49 -5.02 -13.92 -2.91
C HIS A 49 -5.64 -15.25 -2.47
N GLY A 50 -6.44 -15.19 -1.40
CA GLY A 50 -7.01 -16.33 -0.68
C GLY A 50 -6.31 -16.51 0.67
N TYR A 51 -7.00 -17.12 1.63
CA TYR A 51 -6.62 -17.07 3.05
C TYR A 51 -5.19 -17.59 3.31
N GLU A 52 -4.97 -18.88 3.08
CA GLU A 52 -3.68 -19.54 3.33
C GLU A 52 -2.54 -18.96 2.50
N LYS A 53 -2.82 -18.63 1.23
CA LYS A 53 -1.82 -18.03 0.33
C LYS A 53 -1.40 -16.64 0.78
N THR A 54 -2.32 -15.88 1.37
CA THR A 54 -2.04 -14.55 1.90
C THR A 54 -1.18 -14.67 3.15
N LEU A 55 -1.49 -15.58 4.07
CA LEU A 55 -0.66 -15.85 5.26
C LEU A 55 0.77 -16.21 4.86
N ALA A 56 0.94 -17.17 3.95
CA ALA A 56 2.25 -17.57 3.43
C ALA A 56 2.96 -16.42 2.70
N GLY A 57 2.21 -15.60 1.95
CA GLY A 57 2.75 -14.44 1.24
C GLY A 57 3.26 -13.34 2.18
N VAL A 58 2.59 -13.10 3.31
CA VAL A 58 3.07 -12.16 4.34
C VAL A 58 4.39 -12.65 4.94
N ASP A 59 4.49 -13.95 5.24
CA ASP A 59 5.72 -14.55 5.77
C ASP A 59 6.88 -14.50 4.76
N GLU A 60 6.58 -14.73 3.48
CA GLU A 60 7.55 -14.57 2.39
C GLU A 60 8.06 -13.13 2.30
N SER A 61 7.17 -12.13 2.37
CA SER A 61 7.54 -10.72 2.36
C SER A 61 8.42 -10.36 3.57
N LEU A 62 8.04 -10.75 4.79
CA LEU A 62 8.84 -10.53 6.01
C LEU A 62 10.25 -11.12 5.87
N SER A 63 10.34 -12.35 5.39
CA SER A 63 11.61 -13.04 5.13
C SER A 63 12.47 -12.31 4.10
N LYS A 64 11.88 -11.88 2.98
CA LYS A 64 12.59 -11.13 1.93
C LYS A 64 13.14 -9.81 2.43
N PHE A 65 12.32 -9.04 3.14
CA PHE A 65 12.76 -7.78 3.74
C PHE A 65 13.78 -8.00 4.87
N GLY A 66 13.71 -9.15 5.56
CA GLY A 66 14.47 -9.42 6.77
C GLY A 66 13.93 -8.65 7.98
N PHE A 67 12.60 -8.49 8.08
CA PHE A 67 11.92 -7.75 9.14
C PHE A 67 11.05 -8.65 10.00
N GLU A 68 10.81 -8.25 11.25
CA GLU A 68 9.85 -8.90 12.15
C GLU A 68 8.41 -8.41 11.93
N TYR A 69 8.24 -7.20 11.38
CA TYR A 69 6.94 -6.62 11.05
C TYR A 69 6.99 -5.73 9.81
N ILE A 70 5.82 -5.57 9.18
CA ILE A 70 5.54 -4.57 8.13
C ILE A 70 4.60 -3.50 8.69
N ASP A 71 4.83 -2.24 8.35
CA ASP A 71 4.00 -1.13 8.85
C ASP A 71 2.63 -1.12 8.18
N LEU A 72 2.59 -1.22 6.85
CA LEU A 72 1.36 -1.28 6.07
C LEU A 72 1.39 -2.40 5.05
N PHE A 73 0.37 -3.26 5.05
CA PHE A 73 0.20 -4.30 4.05
C PHE A 73 -1.10 -4.11 3.29
N LEU A 74 -1.01 -3.96 1.97
CA LEU A 74 -2.16 -3.69 1.11
C LEU A 74 -2.58 -4.92 0.30
N ILE A 75 -3.87 -5.08 0.05
CA ILE A 75 -4.32 -5.90 -1.10
C ILE A 75 -4.09 -5.07 -2.37
N HIS A 76 -3.29 -5.55 -3.33
CA HIS A 76 -2.85 -4.73 -4.47
C HIS A 76 -3.99 -4.37 -5.43
N ASP A 77 -4.96 -5.27 -5.61
CA ASP A 77 -6.08 -5.07 -6.52
C ASP A 77 -7.33 -5.87 -6.08
N PRO A 78 -8.54 -5.49 -6.53
CA PRO A 78 -9.76 -6.20 -6.17
C PRO A 78 -10.14 -7.36 -7.14
N LEU A 79 -9.26 -7.81 -8.03
CA LEU A 79 -9.66 -8.58 -9.22
C LEU A 79 -9.92 -10.08 -8.97
N SER A 80 -9.72 -10.59 -7.76
CA SER A 80 -9.89 -12.02 -7.43
C SER A 80 -11.32 -12.49 -7.16
N GLY A 81 -12.31 -11.61 -7.33
CA GLY A 81 -13.71 -11.89 -6.97
C GLY A 81 -14.00 -11.78 -5.45
N PRO A 82 -15.28 -11.66 -5.06
CA PRO A 82 -15.68 -11.29 -3.70
C PRO A 82 -15.23 -12.28 -2.62
N VAL A 83 -15.31 -13.59 -2.89
CA VAL A 83 -14.92 -14.64 -1.93
C VAL A 83 -13.44 -14.51 -1.58
N LYS A 84 -12.55 -14.51 -2.57
CA LYS A 84 -11.10 -14.40 -2.35
C LYS A 84 -10.69 -13.03 -1.80
N ARG A 85 -11.40 -11.94 -2.16
CA ARG A 85 -11.14 -10.63 -1.55
C ARG A 85 -11.35 -10.68 -0.04
N MET A 86 -12.45 -11.27 0.42
CA MET A 86 -12.75 -11.38 1.85
C MET A 86 -11.79 -12.33 2.57
N GLU A 87 -11.46 -13.48 1.96
CA GLU A 87 -10.44 -14.39 2.52
C GLU A 87 -9.08 -13.71 2.68
N THR A 88 -8.64 -12.97 1.66
CA THR A 88 -7.37 -12.20 1.69
C THR A 88 -7.41 -11.15 2.80
N TYR A 89 -8.51 -10.41 2.92
CA TYR A 89 -8.66 -9.37 3.94
C TYR A 89 -8.64 -9.94 5.36
N LYS A 90 -9.34 -11.06 5.59
CA LYS A 90 -9.33 -11.77 6.89
C LYS A 90 -7.94 -12.30 7.25
N ALA A 91 -7.19 -12.82 6.28
CA ALA A 91 -5.82 -13.27 6.52
C ALA A 91 -4.88 -12.11 6.90
N LEU A 92 -5.06 -10.92 6.31
CA LEU A 92 -4.31 -9.72 6.71
C LEU A 92 -4.69 -9.25 8.12
N LEU A 93 -5.98 -9.29 8.49
CA LEU A 93 -6.42 -9.02 9.86
C LEU A 93 -5.76 -9.98 10.86
N GLU A 94 -5.73 -11.28 10.57
CA GLU A 94 -5.04 -12.25 11.43
C GLU A 94 -3.54 -11.95 11.55
N CYS A 95 -2.86 -11.63 10.45
CA CYS A 95 -1.45 -11.26 10.48
C CYS A 95 -1.19 -9.99 11.31
N ARG A 96 -2.11 -9.02 11.26
CA ARG A 96 -2.07 -7.83 12.10
C ARG A 96 -2.23 -8.18 13.58
N ASP A 97 -3.23 -8.99 13.91
CA ASP A 97 -3.52 -9.39 15.28
C ASP A 97 -2.36 -10.23 15.88
N LYS A 98 -1.62 -10.95 15.03
CA LYS A 98 -0.35 -11.65 15.38
C LYS A 98 0.88 -10.74 15.44
N GLY A 99 0.74 -9.44 15.19
CA GLY A 99 1.83 -8.46 15.26
C GLY A 99 2.79 -8.43 14.06
N LYS A 100 2.55 -9.26 13.04
CA LYS A 100 3.35 -9.32 11.79
C LYS A 100 3.14 -8.08 10.92
N ILE A 101 1.99 -7.44 11.04
CA ILE A 101 1.59 -6.24 10.30
C ILE A 101 1.06 -5.21 11.31
N LYS A 102 1.39 -3.93 11.18
CA LYS A 102 0.84 -2.88 12.06
C LYS A 102 -0.50 -2.35 11.56
N SER A 103 -0.63 -2.15 10.26
CA SER A 103 -1.85 -1.66 9.64
C SER A 103 -2.14 -2.39 8.32
N ILE A 104 -3.42 -2.58 8.02
CA ILE A 104 -3.85 -3.20 6.77
C ILE A 104 -4.62 -2.18 5.93
N GLY A 105 -4.53 -2.35 4.62
CA GLY A 105 -5.26 -1.51 3.68
C GLY A 105 -5.52 -2.22 2.37
N VAL A 106 -5.96 -1.44 1.39
CA VAL A 106 -6.27 -1.90 0.04
C VAL A 106 -5.68 -0.94 -0.98
N SER A 107 -5.61 -1.38 -2.22
CA SER A 107 -5.23 -0.56 -3.36
C SER A 107 -6.16 -0.83 -4.53
N ASN A 108 -6.50 0.24 -5.26
CA ASN A 108 -7.41 0.19 -6.42
C ASN A 108 -8.84 -0.30 -6.08
N TYR A 109 -9.27 -0.14 -4.82
CA TYR A 109 -10.63 -0.49 -4.41
C TYR A 109 -11.60 0.66 -4.71
N GLY A 110 -12.76 0.34 -5.28
CA GLY A 110 -13.89 1.27 -5.42
C GLY A 110 -14.92 1.06 -4.32
N VAL A 111 -15.98 1.90 -4.31
CA VAL A 111 -16.99 1.93 -3.25
C VAL A 111 -17.59 0.55 -2.99
N LYS A 112 -17.95 -0.17 -4.05
CA LYS A 112 -18.52 -1.52 -3.94
C LYS A 112 -17.60 -2.48 -3.17
N HIS A 113 -16.29 -2.42 -3.39
CA HIS A 113 -15.34 -3.31 -2.73
C HIS A 113 -15.16 -2.96 -1.24
N LEU A 114 -15.23 -1.66 -0.88
CA LEU A 114 -15.17 -1.22 0.51
C LEU A 114 -16.46 -1.56 1.26
N GLU A 115 -17.61 -1.42 0.60
CA GLU A 115 -18.91 -1.83 1.14
C GLU A 115 -18.99 -3.35 1.39
N GLU A 116 -18.33 -4.19 0.58
CA GLU A 116 -18.23 -5.63 0.85
C GLU A 116 -17.54 -5.91 2.20
N ILE A 117 -16.47 -5.19 2.53
CA ILE A 117 -15.76 -5.32 3.83
C ILE A 117 -16.69 -4.89 4.97
N LYS A 118 -17.33 -3.73 4.80
CA LYS A 118 -18.27 -3.17 5.79
C LYS A 118 -19.46 -4.08 6.05
N GLN A 119 -20.07 -4.62 4.99
CA GLN A 119 -21.21 -5.55 5.08
C GLN A 119 -20.83 -6.88 5.72
N ALA A 120 -19.57 -7.31 5.60
CA ALA A 120 -19.04 -8.47 6.31
C ALA A 120 -18.80 -8.20 7.81
N GLY A 121 -19.07 -6.98 8.30
CA GLY A 121 -18.85 -6.59 9.70
C GLY A 121 -17.38 -6.50 10.08
N LEU A 122 -16.49 -6.35 9.09
CA LEU A 122 -15.05 -6.26 9.32
C LEU A 122 -14.64 -4.79 9.48
N GLU A 123 -13.56 -4.57 10.23
CA GLU A 123 -12.95 -3.26 10.38
C GLU A 123 -12.54 -2.68 9.02
N ALA A 124 -12.77 -1.38 8.84
CA ALA A 124 -12.42 -0.67 7.61
C ALA A 124 -10.90 -0.68 7.36
N PRO A 125 -10.46 -0.70 6.10
CA PRO A 125 -9.03 -0.58 5.80
C PRO A 125 -8.53 0.80 6.21
N THR A 126 -7.32 0.87 6.75
CA THR A 126 -6.71 2.15 7.15
C THR A 126 -6.38 3.05 5.96
N VAL A 127 -6.05 2.43 4.82
CA VAL A 127 -5.61 3.10 3.59
C VAL A 127 -6.30 2.50 2.37
N ASN A 128 -6.66 3.34 1.41
CA ASN A 128 -6.93 2.95 0.02
C ASN A 128 -5.95 3.67 -0.91
N GLN A 129 -4.97 2.93 -1.44
CA GLN A 129 -3.96 3.47 -2.35
C GLN A 129 -4.47 3.44 -3.81
N ILE A 130 -4.62 4.59 -4.46
CA ILE A 130 -5.24 4.73 -5.79
C ILE A 130 -4.43 5.66 -6.71
N GLU A 131 -4.61 5.54 -8.03
CA GLU A 131 -4.06 6.52 -8.97
C GLU A 131 -4.78 7.86 -8.77
N LEU A 132 -4.08 8.91 -8.37
CA LEU A 132 -4.71 10.20 -8.13
C LEU A 132 -3.78 11.33 -8.49
N HIS A 133 -4.23 12.18 -9.41
CA HIS A 133 -3.50 13.34 -9.90
C HIS A 133 -4.46 14.31 -10.59
N PRO A 134 -4.08 15.55 -10.94
CA PRO A 134 -5.01 16.56 -11.45
C PRO A 134 -5.87 16.11 -12.67
N TRP A 135 -5.33 15.23 -13.51
CA TRP A 135 -6.05 14.65 -14.67
C TRP A 135 -6.77 13.32 -14.40
N CYS A 136 -6.65 12.75 -13.20
CA CYS A 136 -7.33 11.53 -12.77
C CYS A 136 -7.86 11.77 -11.36
N GLN A 137 -8.94 12.55 -11.26
CA GLN A 137 -9.69 12.73 -10.02
C GLN A 137 -10.70 11.59 -9.90
N GLN A 138 -10.81 11.00 -8.72
CA GLN A 138 -11.68 9.84 -8.50
C GLN A 138 -12.76 10.13 -7.46
N LYS A 139 -14.01 9.74 -7.75
CA LYS A 139 -15.15 9.90 -6.82
C LYS A 139 -15.01 9.10 -5.52
N ILE A 140 -14.14 8.08 -5.50
CA ILE A 140 -13.88 7.26 -4.30
C ILE A 140 -13.23 8.06 -3.17
N VAL A 141 -12.56 9.17 -3.47
CA VAL A 141 -11.88 10.02 -2.47
C VAL A 141 -12.86 10.48 -1.39
N GLU A 142 -14.01 11.02 -1.79
CA GLU A 142 -15.04 11.50 -0.86
C GLU A 142 -15.61 10.37 0.01
N TYR A 143 -15.75 9.16 -0.55
CA TYR A 143 -16.17 8.01 0.23
C TYR A 143 -15.12 7.60 1.26
N CYS A 144 -13.84 7.58 0.87
CA CYS A 144 -12.74 7.27 1.77
C CYS A 144 -12.65 8.29 2.92
N GLU A 145 -12.71 9.59 2.63
CA GLU A 145 -12.72 10.65 3.64
C GLU A 145 -13.88 10.51 4.63
N LYS A 146 -15.10 10.24 4.14
CA LYS A 146 -16.29 10.07 5.00
C LYS A 146 -16.26 8.83 5.90
N ASN A 147 -15.42 7.84 5.60
CA ASN A 147 -15.34 6.59 6.34
C ASN A 147 -13.97 6.44 7.04
N ASP A 148 -13.24 7.54 7.24
CA ASP A 148 -11.93 7.56 7.92
C ASP A 148 -10.87 6.64 7.27
N ILE A 149 -10.94 6.48 5.95
CA ILE A 149 -9.97 5.73 5.15
C ILE A 149 -9.01 6.72 4.49
N VAL A 150 -7.72 6.61 4.80
CA VAL A 150 -6.70 7.50 4.22
C VAL A 150 -6.52 7.18 2.73
N VAL A 151 -6.61 8.20 1.88
CA VAL A 151 -6.25 8.07 0.47
C VAL A 151 -4.75 8.25 0.30
N GLN A 152 -4.09 7.27 -0.32
CA GLN A 152 -2.68 7.36 -0.69
C GLN A 152 -2.56 7.38 -2.22
N ALA A 153 -2.09 8.50 -2.77
CA ALA A 153 -1.98 8.66 -4.23
C ALA A 153 -0.73 7.96 -4.78
N TYR A 154 -0.88 7.11 -5.80
CA TYR A 154 0.22 6.69 -6.67
C TYR A 154 0.13 7.39 -8.04
N CYS A 155 1.23 7.36 -8.79
CA CYS A 155 1.41 8.14 -10.03
C CYS A 155 1.04 9.65 -9.89
N PRO A 156 1.38 10.35 -8.79
CA PRO A 156 0.88 11.70 -8.53
C PRO A 156 1.36 12.74 -9.55
N ILE A 157 2.48 12.49 -10.22
CA ILE A 157 3.08 13.35 -11.25
C ILE A 157 2.84 12.84 -12.68
N VAL A 158 1.87 11.93 -12.87
CA VAL A 158 1.50 11.39 -14.20
C VAL A 158 2.71 10.81 -14.95
N ARG A 159 3.58 10.09 -14.22
CA ARG A 159 4.82 9.51 -14.78
C ARG A 159 5.76 10.53 -15.46
N GLY A 160 5.59 11.82 -15.18
CA GLY A 160 6.32 12.91 -15.83
C GLY A 160 5.78 13.34 -17.20
N GLU A 161 4.60 12.90 -17.62
CA GLU A 161 4.07 13.22 -18.95
C GLU A 161 3.46 14.63 -19.06
N LYS A 162 3.35 15.35 -17.94
CA LYS A 162 2.66 16.66 -17.86
C LYS A 162 3.54 17.84 -17.43
N TRP A 163 4.87 17.71 -17.36
CA TRP A 163 5.79 18.77 -16.90
C TRP A 163 5.57 20.12 -17.58
N GLY A 164 5.27 20.13 -18.88
CA GLY A 164 5.07 21.34 -19.67
C GLY A 164 3.65 21.90 -19.66
N HIS A 165 2.73 21.34 -18.86
CA HIS A 165 1.35 21.81 -18.87
C HIS A 165 1.28 23.29 -18.42
N PRO A 166 0.64 24.20 -19.17
CA PRO A 166 0.69 25.63 -18.90
C PRO A 166 0.31 26.00 -17.46
N ALA A 167 -0.75 25.39 -16.93
CA ALA A 167 -1.18 25.62 -15.55
C ALA A 167 -0.14 25.18 -14.49
N LEU A 168 0.60 24.08 -14.71
CA LEU A 168 1.66 23.66 -13.79
C LEU A 168 2.86 24.61 -13.85
N VAL A 169 3.25 25.01 -15.06
CA VAL A 169 4.35 25.96 -15.26
C VAL A 169 4.02 27.31 -14.63
N GLU A 170 2.79 27.79 -14.80
CA GLU A 170 2.33 29.03 -14.16
C GLU A 170 2.36 28.93 -12.63
N LEU A 171 1.86 27.83 -12.05
CA LEU A 171 1.89 27.61 -10.61
C LEU A 171 3.31 27.48 -10.05
N SER A 172 4.24 26.89 -10.79
CA SER A 172 5.64 26.71 -10.36
C SER A 172 6.46 28.00 -10.25
N LYS A 173 5.95 29.10 -10.82
CA LYS A 173 6.59 30.41 -10.80
C LYS A 173 6.10 31.32 -9.67
N LYS A 174 5.10 30.88 -8.89
CA LYS A 174 4.60 31.58 -7.71
C LYS A 174 5.42 31.19 -6.49
#